data_AF-A0A8C9ECM7-F1
#
_entry.id   AF-A0A8C9ECM7-F1
#
_cell.length_a   1.000
_cell.length_b   1.000
_cell.length_c   1.000
_cell.angle_alpha   90.00
_cell.angle_beta   90.00
_cell.angle_gamma   90.00
#
_symmetry.space_group_name_H-M   'P 1'
#
loop_
_entity.id
_entity.type
_entity.pdbx_description
1 polymer ?
#
loop_
_entity_poly.entity_id
_entity_poly.type
_entity_poly.pdbx_seq_one_letter_code
_entity_poly.pdbx_strand_id
1 'polypeptide(L)'
;MESGAYGAAKAGGSFDLRRFLTQPQVVVRAVCLVFALIVFSCIFGEGYSNTHESRQQYCVFNRNEDACRFGSAIGVLAFLASAFFFVVDVYFPQISNATDRKYLVISDLLFSALWTFMWFVSFCFLANQWAATKPEYVLVGADSARAAIAFSFFSVFSWGVLASLAYQRYKAGVDDFIQNYVDPTLDPSTAYASYPGAPVDSYQQPPFTQNAETTEGYQPPPVY
;
A
#
# COMPACT_ATOMS: atom_id res chain seq x y z
N MET A 1 -0.40 15.57 19.40
CA MET A 1 -0.55 15.58 17.93
C MET A 1 -1.77 14.73 17.63
N GLU A 2 -2.86 15.34 17.16
CA GLU A 2 -4.07 14.61 16.78
C GLU A 2 -3.73 13.65 15.63
N SER A 3 -3.77 12.34 15.91
CA SER A 3 -3.67 11.30 14.88
C SER A 3 -4.92 11.36 14.01
N GLY A 4 -4.76 11.42 12.69
CA GLY A 4 -5.86 11.20 11.75
C GLY A 4 -5.96 9.73 11.31
N ALA A 5 -7.07 9.40 10.67
CA ALA A 5 -7.37 8.06 10.15
C ALA A 5 -6.21 7.47 9.34
N TYR A 6 -5.93 6.18 9.59
CA TYR A 6 -4.85 5.38 8.98
C TYR A 6 -3.42 5.83 9.35
N GLY A 7 -3.24 6.43 10.54
CA GLY A 7 -1.91 6.76 11.09
C GLY A 7 -1.25 7.99 10.46
N ALA A 8 -1.98 8.76 9.65
CA ALA A 8 -1.50 9.98 9.01
C ALA A 8 -1.94 11.22 9.80
N ALA A 9 -1.08 12.24 9.86
CA ALA A 9 -1.47 13.55 10.39
C ALA A 9 -2.61 14.16 9.53
N LYS A 10 -3.40 15.06 10.11
CA LYS A 10 -4.33 15.92 9.35
C LYS A 10 -3.53 16.67 8.27
N ALA A 11 -4.09 16.77 7.05
CA ALA A 11 -3.41 17.41 5.92
C ALA A 11 -3.07 18.89 6.23
N GLY A 12 -1.87 19.35 5.86
CA GLY A 12 -1.44 20.75 6.04
C GLY A 12 -0.06 20.99 6.68
N GLY A 13 0.68 19.93 7.06
CA GLY A 13 2.05 20.06 7.59
C GLY A 13 3.13 20.14 6.51
N SER A 14 4.30 20.71 6.83
CA SER A 14 5.49 20.68 5.96
C SER A 14 6.02 19.24 5.82
N PHE A 15 6.52 18.90 4.63
CA PHE A 15 7.15 17.59 4.38
C PHE A 15 8.49 17.50 5.12
N ASP A 16 8.60 16.58 6.07
CA ASP A 16 9.85 16.25 6.77
C ASP A 16 10.41 14.93 6.21
N LEU A 17 11.43 15.05 5.35
CA LEU A 17 12.11 13.92 4.72
C LEU A 17 12.68 12.93 5.74
N ARG A 18 13.21 13.41 6.87
CA ARG A 18 13.81 12.53 7.89
C ARG A 18 12.73 11.69 8.56
N ARG A 19 11.61 12.31 8.91
CA ARG A 19 10.47 11.59 9.50
C ARG A 19 9.87 10.58 8.53
N PHE A 20 9.79 10.91 7.25
CA PHE A 20 9.34 10.00 6.19
C PHE A 20 10.27 8.78 6.05
N LEU A 21 11.59 9.00 5.95
CA LEU A 21 12.58 7.93 5.84
C LEU A 21 12.71 7.07 7.11
N THR A 22 12.20 7.53 8.25
CA THR A 22 12.17 6.74 9.50
C THR A 22 10.89 5.90 9.62
N GLN A 23 9.91 6.07 8.72
CA GLN A 23 8.71 5.23 8.75
C GLN A 23 9.06 3.80 8.35
N PRO A 24 8.75 2.79 9.18
CA PRO A 24 9.15 1.41 8.93
C PRO A 24 8.55 0.88 7.61
N GLN A 25 7.33 1.29 7.27
CA GLN A 25 6.68 0.92 6.01
C GLN A 25 7.47 1.40 4.78
N VAL A 26 7.93 2.65 4.79
CA VAL A 26 8.69 3.26 3.69
C VAL A 26 10.04 2.57 3.51
N VAL A 27 10.74 2.29 4.62
CA VAL A 27 12.03 1.58 4.59
C VAL A 27 11.87 0.18 4.03
N VAL A 28 10.90 -0.59 4.54
CA VAL A 28 10.64 -1.95 4.06
C VAL A 28 10.21 -1.94 2.59
N ARG A 29 9.42 -0.95 2.16
CA ARG A 29 9.03 -0.77 0.75
C ARG A 29 10.24 -0.50 -0.16
N ALA A 30 11.16 0.36 0.27
CA ALA A 30 12.40 0.61 -0.46
C ALA A 30 13.25 -0.67 -0.59
N VAL A 31 13.34 -1.48 0.48
CA VAL A 31 14.01 -2.79 0.43
C VAL A 31 13.32 -3.73 -0.56
N CYS A 32 11.98 -3.83 -0.52
CA CYS A 32 11.19 -4.63 -1.46
C CYS A 32 11.42 -4.22 -2.91
N LEU A 33 11.51 -2.90 -3.17
CA LEU A 33 11.79 -2.32 -4.48
C LEU A 33 13.18 -2.71 -4.98
N VAL A 34 14.21 -2.61 -4.12
CA VAL A 34 15.58 -3.00 -4.45
C VAL A 34 15.68 -4.50 -4.74
N PHE A 35 15.07 -5.36 -3.93
CA PHE A 35 15.09 -6.80 -4.17
C PHE A 35 14.41 -7.18 -5.49
N ALA A 36 13.24 -6.58 -5.79
CA ALA A 36 12.56 -6.77 -7.06
C ALA A 36 13.43 -6.35 -8.26
N LEU A 37 14.09 -5.20 -8.15
CA LEU A 37 15.00 -4.70 -9.18
C LEU A 37 16.18 -5.66 -9.41
N ILE A 38 16.78 -6.19 -8.33
CA ILE A 38 17.88 -7.15 -8.42
C ILE A 38 17.42 -8.42 -9.16
N VAL A 39 16.30 -9.03 -8.75
CA VAL A 39 15.81 -10.26 -9.39
C VAL A 39 15.54 -10.03 -10.88
N PHE A 40 14.81 -8.97 -11.22
CA PHE A 40 14.53 -8.66 -12.63
C PHE A 40 15.82 -8.42 -13.42
N SER A 41 16.75 -7.63 -12.89
CA SER A 41 18.00 -7.29 -13.57
C SER A 41 18.89 -8.51 -13.80
N CYS A 42 18.99 -9.40 -12.80
CA CYS A 42 19.75 -10.65 -12.93
C CYS A 42 19.19 -11.56 -14.03
N ILE A 43 17.86 -11.70 -14.10
CA ILE A 43 17.21 -12.54 -15.11
C ILE A 43 17.28 -11.89 -16.51
N PHE A 44 17.08 -10.57 -16.61
CA PHE A 44 17.09 -9.88 -17.90
C PHE A 44 18.50 -9.75 -18.48
N GLY A 45 19.49 -9.44 -17.63
CA GLY A 45 20.87 -9.24 -18.05
C GLY A 45 21.60 -10.55 -18.37
N GLU A 46 21.51 -11.54 -17.49
CA GLU A 46 22.31 -12.78 -17.58
C GLU A 46 21.47 -14.06 -17.47
N GLY A 47 20.14 -13.95 -17.44
CA GLY A 47 19.26 -15.12 -17.39
C GLY A 47 19.18 -15.88 -18.72
N TYR A 48 19.71 -15.34 -19.82
CA TYR A 48 19.71 -15.98 -21.14
C TYR A 48 21.13 -16.15 -21.67
N SER A 49 21.57 -17.40 -21.82
CA SER A 49 22.91 -17.75 -22.33
C SER A 49 22.82 -18.64 -23.56
N ASN A 50 23.79 -18.54 -24.45
CA ASN A 50 23.96 -19.44 -25.58
C ASN A 50 25.04 -20.50 -25.28
N THR A 51 25.13 -21.54 -26.12
CA THR A 51 26.26 -22.49 -26.10
C THR A 51 27.28 -22.12 -27.17
N HIS A 52 28.52 -22.61 -27.07
CA HIS A 52 29.54 -22.36 -28.11
C HIS A 52 29.13 -22.87 -29.51
N GLU A 53 28.23 -23.85 -29.57
CA GLU A 53 27.79 -24.50 -30.80
C GLU A 53 26.59 -23.80 -31.47
N SER A 54 25.84 -22.98 -30.74
CA SER A 54 24.60 -22.37 -31.23
C SER A 54 24.49 -20.92 -30.80
N ARG A 55 24.08 -20.04 -31.72
CA ARG A 55 23.76 -18.63 -31.40
C ARG A 55 22.42 -18.46 -30.67
N GLN A 56 21.62 -19.53 -30.56
CA GLN A 56 20.34 -19.48 -29.86
C GLN A 56 20.55 -19.30 -28.36
N GLN A 57 19.87 -18.31 -27.77
CA GLN A 57 19.89 -18.08 -26.34
C GLN A 57 18.79 -18.91 -25.66
N TYR A 58 19.14 -19.50 -24.51
CA TYR A 58 18.24 -20.27 -23.68
C TYR A 58 18.23 -19.73 -22.26
N CYS A 59 17.10 -19.86 -21.59
CA CYS A 59 17.00 -19.55 -20.17
C CYS A 59 18.00 -20.38 -19.36
N VAL A 60 18.71 -19.73 -18.44
CA VAL A 60 19.73 -20.35 -17.59
C VAL A 60 19.12 -21.40 -16.65
N PHE A 61 17.85 -21.24 -16.30
CA PHE A 61 17.09 -22.21 -15.50
C PHE A 61 16.60 -23.36 -16.37
N ASN A 62 17.39 -24.43 -16.45
CA ASN A 62 17.06 -25.69 -17.12
C ASN A 62 16.59 -25.55 -18.58
N ARG A 63 17.01 -24.50 -19.28
CA ARG A 63 16.51 -24.12 -20.63
C ARG A 63 14.98 -23.99 -20.71
N ASN A 64 14.32 -23.80 -19.58
CA ASN A 64 12.88 -23.61 -19.50
C ASN A 64 12.57 -22.12 -19.62
N GLU A 65 12.05 -21.69 -20.78
CA GLU A 65 11.72 -20.28 -21.01
C GLU A 65 10.68 -19.75 -20.03
N ASP A 66 9.78 -20.60 -19.55
CA ASP A 66 8.74 -20.20 -18.59
C ASP A 66 9.34 -19.80 -17.25
N ALA A 67 10.49 -20.36 -16.86
CA ALA A 67 11.17 -19.99 -15.62
C ALA A 67 11.69 -18.55 -15.66
N CYS A 68 12.43 -18.19 -16.70
CA CYS A 68 12.92 -16.83 -16.88
C CYS A 68 11.77 -15.84 -17.12
N ARG A 69 10.77 -16.20 -17.92
CA ARG A 69 9.59 -15.36 -18.16
C ARG A 69 8.79 -15.11 -16.88
N PHE A 70 8.53 -16.16 -16.10
CA PHE A 70 7.83 -16.04 -14.83
C PHE A 70 8.61 -15.17 -13.83
N GLY A 71 9.89 -15.48 -13.59
CA GLY A 71 10.70 -14.72 -12.64
C GLY A 71 10.88 -13.25 -13.04
N SER A 72 11.11 -12.96 -14.33
CA SER A 72 11.20 -11.59 -14.84
C SER A 72 9.89 -10.83 -14.73
N ALA A 73 8.75 -11.44 -15.07
CA ALA A 73 7.44 -10.83 -14.94
C ALA A 73 7.10 -10.49 -13.48
N ILE A 74 7.32 -11.42 -12.56
CA ILE A 74 7.13 -11.18 -11.13
C ILE A 74 8.03 -10.03 -10.65
N GLY A 75 9.31 -10.01 -11.04
CA GLY A 75 10.24 -8.93 -10.68
C GLY A 75 9.83 -7.56 -11.18
N VAL A 76 9.52 -7.41 -12.48
CA VAL A 76 9.13 -6.12 -13.08
C VAL A 76 7.84 -5.59 -12.48
N LEU A 77 6.82 -6.43 -12.38
CA LEU A 77 5.53 -6.01 -11.83
C LEU A 77 5.65 -5.64 -10.34
N ALA A 78 6.46 -6.37 -9.56
CA ALA A 78 6.76 -6.00 -8.18
C ALA A 78 7.42 -4.62 -8.09
N PHE A 79 8.42 -4.37 -8.95
CA PHE A 79 9.18 -3.13 -8.98
C PHE A 79 8.28 -1.94 -9.31
N LEU A 80 7.47 -2.05 -10.38
CA LEU A 80 6.56 -0.99 -10.80
C LEU A 80 5.47 -0.71 -9.75
N ALA A 81 4.87 -1.76 -9.19
CA ALA A 81 3.85 -1.60 -8.16
C ALA A 81 4.43 -1.03 -6.87
N SER A 82 5.61 -1.50 -6.44
CA SER A 82 6.30 -0.96 -5.26
C SER A 82 6.68 0.51 -5.46
N ALA A 83 7.15 0.90 -6.66
CA ALA A 83 7.43 2.29 -6.99
C ALA A 83 6.15 3.15 -6.95
N PHE A 84 5.04 2.66 -7.50
CA PHE A 84 3.74 3.33 -7.41
C PHE A 84 3.31 3.53 -5.94
N PHE A 85 3.32 2.47 -5.14
CA PHE A 85 2.95 2.56 -3.73
C PHE A 85 3.93 3.42 -2.93
N PHE A 86 5.21 3.48 -3.30
CA PHE A 86 6.17 4.39 -2.70
C PHE A 86 5.78 5.85 -2.93
N VAL A 87 5.38 6.19 -4.16
CA VAL A 87 4.83 7.51 -4.48
C VAL A 87 3.56 7.78 -3.67
N VAL A 88 2.67 6.79 -3.55
CA VAL A 88 1.48 6.91 -2.70
C VAL A 88 1.84 7.21 -1.24
N ASP A 89 2.86 6.56 -0.67
CA ASP A 89 3.31 6.85 0.71
C ASP A 89 3.76 8.30 0.87
N VAL A 90 4.46 8.86 -0.12
CA VAL A 90 4.93 10.26 -0.11
C VAL A 90 3.73 11.22 -0.03
N TYR A 91 2.70 10.97 -0.82
CA TYR A 91 1.52 11.84 -0.90
C TYR A 91 0.42 11.51 0.10
N PHE A 92 0.48 10.35 0.77
CA PHE A 92 -0.57 9.87 1.67
C PHE A 92 -0.98 10.90 2.74
N PRO A 93 -0.07 11.65 3.40
CA PRO A 93 -0.44 12.67 4.36
C PRO A 93 -1.27 13.83 3.76
N GLN A 94 -1.13 14.09 2.47
CA GLN A 94 -1.81 15.18 1.76
C GLN A 94 -3.22 14.79 1.31
N ILE A 95 -3.55 13.50 1.26
CA ILE A 95 -4.88 13.01 0.85
C ILE A 95 -5.87 13.37 1.96
N SER A 96 -6.88 14.21 1.71
CA SER A 96 -7.90 14.56 2.71
C SER A 96 -9.05 13.56 2.80
N ASN A 97 -9.34 12.85 1.71
CA ASN A 97 -10.47 11.91 1.61
C ASN A 97 -10.17 10.59 2.33
N ALA A 98 -10.95 10.28 3.37
CA ALA A 98 -10.81 9.05 4.15
C ALA A 98 -11.13 7.79 3.34
N THR A 99 -12.03 7.88 2.35
CA THR A 99 -12.40 6.77 1.47
C THR A 99 -11.23 6.40 0.55
N ASP A 100 -10.55 7.39 -0.02
CA ASP A 100 -9.38 7.16 -0.87
C ASP A 100 -8.24 6.54 -0.06
N ARG A 101 -7.98 7.07 1.16
CA ARG A 101 -7.00 6.47 2.10
C ARG A 101 -7.32 5.00 2.38
N LYS A 102 -8.59 4.67 2.64
CA LYS A 102 -9.04 3.29 2.87
C LYS A 102 -8.72 2.38 1.69
N TYR A 103 -9.13 2.77 0.48
CA TYR A 103 -8.90 1.95 -0.71
C TYR A 103 -7.42 1.78 -1.04
N LEU A 104 -6.60 2.81 -0.84
CA LEU A 104 -5.16 2.73 -1.02
C LEU A 104 -4.51 1.76 -0.02
N VAL A 105 -4.88 1.82 1.26
CA VAL A 105 -4.35 0.91 2.29
C VAL A 105 -4.80 -0.53 2.04
N ILE A 106 -6.06 -0.76 1.66
CA ILE A 106 -6.56 -2.11 1.32
C ILE A 106 -5.84 -2.65 0.08
N SER A 107 -5.66 -1.82 -0.95
CA SER A 107 -4.98 -2.21 -2.19
C SER A 107 -3.52 -2.59 -1.91
N ASP A 108 -2.82 -1.79 -1.11
CA ASP A 108 -1.44 -2.05 -0.69
C ASP A 108 -1.33 -3.34 0.13
N LEU A 109 -2.26 -3.59 1.05
CA LEU A 109 -2.32 -4.83 1.84
C LEU A 109 -2.53 -6.06 0.94
N LEU A 110 -3.56 -6.03 0.09
CA LEU A 110 -3.88 -7.15 -0.80
C LEU A 110 -2.76 -7.43 -1.79
N PHE A 111 -2.22 -6.37 -2.39
CA PHE A 111 -1.10 -6.48 -3.31
C PHE A 111 0.12 -7.06 -2.60
N SER A 112 0.47 -6.55 -1.41
CA SER A 112 1.61 -7.03 -0.64
C SER A 112 1.49 -8.50 -0.24
N ALA A 113 0.31 -8.93 0.20
CA ALA A 113 0.03 -10.31 0.57
C ALA A 113 0.09 -11.25 -0.66
N LEU A 114 -0.53 -10.86 -1.77
CA LEU A 114 -0.48 -11.61 -3.03
C LEU A 114 0.95 -11.75 -3.53
N TRP A 115 1.72 -10.66 -3.50
CA TRP A 115 3.09 -10.68 -4.01
C TRP A 115 4.04 -11.46 -3.12
N THR A 116 3.79 -11.51 -1.81
CA THR A 116 4.50 -12.42 -0.89
C THR A 116 4.36 -13.87 -1.35
N PHE A 117 3.13 -14.29 -1.69
CA PHE A 117 2.87 -15.63 -2.22
C PHE A 117 3.55 -15.84 -3.58
N MET A 118 3.48 -14.86 -4.49
CA MET A 118 4.14 -14.96 -5.80
C MET A 118 5.66 -15.05 -5.69
N TRP A 119 6.28 -14.34 -4.74
CA TRP A 119 7.71 -14.49 -4.45
C TRP A 119 8.07 -15.87 -3.95
N PHE A 120 7.21 -16.47 -3.11
CA PHE A 120 7.41 -17.84 -2.65
C PHE A 120 7.35 -18.84 -3.81
N VAL A 121 6.33 -18.72 -4.68
CA VAL A 121 6.23 -19.54 -5.90
C VAL A 121 7.43 -19.34 -6.81
N SER A 122 7.87 -18.09 -7.01
CA SER A 122 9.08 -17.76 -7.79
C SER A 122 10.32 -18.43 -7.23
N PHE A 123 10.57 -18.28 -5.93
CA PHE A 123 11.68 -18.95 -5.26
C PHE A 123 11.64 -20.46 -5.47
N CYS A 124 10.52 -21.12 -5.18
CA CYS A 124 10.39 -22.56 -5.33
C CYS A 124 10.60 -23.00 -6.79
N PHE A 125 10.00 -22.29 -7.75
CA PHE A 125 10.08 -22.64 -9.15
C PHE A 125 11.49 -22.46 -9.71
N LEU A 126 12.11 -21.30 -9.47
CA LEU A 126 13.47 -21.01 -9.94
C LEU A 126 14.48 -21.93 -9.27
N ALA A 127 14.36 -22.22 -7.98
CA ALA A 127 15.24 -23.14 -7.27
C ALA A 127 15.11 -24.58 -7.82
N ASN A 128 13.88 -25.05 -8.10
CA ASN A 128 13.67 -26.38 -8.67
C ASN A 128 14.27 -26.49 -10.08
N GLN A 129 14.05 -25.49 -10.93
CA GLN A 129 14.65 -25.48 -12.27
C GLN A 129 16.18 -25.35 -12.19
N TRP A 130 16.71 -24.56 -11.26
CA TRP A 130 18.15 -24.47 -11.03
C TRP A 130 18.75 -25.81 -10.59
N ALA A 131 18.11 -26.53 -9.68
CA ALA A 131 18.56 -27.85 -9.24
C ALA A 131 18.56 -28.90 -10.37
N ALA A 132 17.63 -28.78 -11.33
CA ALA A 132 17.58 -29.63 -12.52
C ALA A 132 18.53 -29.18 -13.64
N THR A 133 19.17 -28.01 -13.51
CA THR A 133 20.04 -27.45 -14.55
C THR A 133 21.36 -28.21 -14.63
N LYS A 134 21.71 -28.68 -15.83
CA LYS A 134 23.01 -29.33 -16.05
C LYS A 134 24.15 -28.31 -16.11
N PRO A 135 25.32 -28.61 -15.52
CA PRO A 135 26.47 -27.69 -15.54
C PRO A 135 26.91 -27.26 -16.94
N GLU A 136 26.78 -28.15 -17.93
CA GLU A 136 27.11 -27.90 -19.33
C GLU A 136 26.23 -26.82 -20.00
N TYR A 137 25.11 -26.44 -19.38
CA TYR A 137 24.21 -25.39 -19.88
C TYR A 137 24.52 -24.01 -19.30
N VAL A 138 25.39 -23.93 -18.28
CA VAL A 138 25.68 -22.70 -17.55
C VAL A 138 27.11 -22.26 -17.84
N LEU A 139 27.30 -21.57 -18.97
CA LEU A 139 28.59 -20.97 -19.34
C LEU A 139 28.80 -19.62 -18.65
N VAL A 140 27.75 -18.81 -18.56
CA VAL A 140 27.71 -17.47 -17.95
C VAL A 140 26.38 -17.33 -17.21
N GLY A 141 26.34 -16.53 -16.13
CA GLY A 141 25.10 -16.22 -15.41
C GLY A 141 24.77 -17.14 -14.22
N ALA A 142 25.68 -18.02 -13.81
CA ALA A 142 25.48 -18.85 -12.61
C ALA A 142 25.26 -18.03 -11.34
N ASP A 143 26.07 -16.97 -11.16
CA ASP A 143 25.99 -16.09 -10.00
C ASP A 143 24.72 -15.22 -10.07
N SER A 144 24.36 -14.71 -11.24
CA SER A 144 23.10 -13.99 -11.46
C SER A 144 21.88 -14.86 -11.23
N ALA A 145 21.89 -16.13 -11.66
CA ALA A 145 20.81 -17.08 -11.40
C ALA A 145 20.66 -17.35 -9.89
N ARG A 146 21.77 -17.58 -9.19
CA ARG A 146 21.79 -17.79 -7.74
C ARG A 146 21.33 -16.54 -6.98
N ALA A 147 21.75 -15.36 -7.41
CA ALA A 147 21.28 -14.09 -6.86
C ALA A 147 19.77 -13.95 -7.06
N ALA A 148 19.25 -14.19 -8.26
CA ALA A 148 17.81 -14.13 -8.52
C ALA A 148 17.01 -15.08 -7.60
N ILE A 149 17.50 -16.30 -7.36
CA ILE A 149 16.88 -17.24 -6.40
C ILE A 149 16.94 -16.68 -4.98
N ALA A 150 18.11 -16.24 -4.51
CA ALA A 150 18.31 -15.77 -3.14
C ALA A 150 17.47 -14.52 -2.84
N PHE A 151 17.46 -13.54 -3.75
CA PHE A 151 16.65 -12.33 -3.59
C PHE A 151 15.15 -12.61 -3.74
N SER A 152 14.74 -13.63 -4.51
CA SER A 152 13.34 -14.09 -4.49
C SER A 152 12.95 -14.65 -3.11
N PHE A 153 13.82 -15.42 -2.46
CA PHE A 153 13.61 -15.92 -1.09
C PHE A 153 13.51 -14.79 -0.07
N PHE A 154 14.44 -13.83 -0.08
CA PHE A 154 14.39 -12.67 0.81
C PHE A 154 13.19 -11.75 0.53
N SER A 155 12.71 -11.74 -0.71
CA SER A 155 11.50 -11.02 -1.07
C SER A 155 10.26 -11.57 -0.38
N VAL A 156 10.17 -12.87 -0.11
CA VAL A 156 9.06 -13.46 0.66
C VAL A 156 8.92 -12.78 2.03
N PHE A 157 10.02 -12.67 2.77
CA PHE A 157 9.98 -12.08 4.12
C PHE A 157 9.76 -10.57 4.09
N SER A 158 10.44 -9.86 3.19
CA SER A 158 10.31 -8.39 3.12
C SER A 158 8.89 -7.97 2.70
N TRP A 159 8.29 -8.64 1.72
CA TRP A 159 6.90 -8.40 1.34
C TRP A 159 5.91 -8.86 2.40
N GLY A 160 6.20 -9.94 3.15
CA GLY A 160 5.39 -10.37 4.29
C GLY A 160 5.39 -9.37 5.44
N VAL A 161 6.54 -8.75 5.72
CA VAL A 161 6.64 -7.64 6.67
C VAL A 161 5.89 -6.41 6.15
N LEU A 162 6.01 -6.08 4.86
CA LEU A 162 5.28 -4.98 4.25
C LEU A 162 3.76 -5.18 4.36
N ALA A 163 3.26 -6.39 4.09
CA ALA A 163 1.86 -6.75 4.26
C ALA A 163 1.41 -6.64 5.72
N SER A 164 2.25 -7.06 6.67
CA SER A 164 1.97 -6.95 8.11
C SER A 164 1.86 -5.48 8.54
N LEU A 165 2.74 -4.60 8.05
CA LEU A 165 2.69 -3.16 8.32
C LEU A 165 1.46 -2.51 7.69
N ALA A 166 1.11 -2.88 6.45
CA ALA A 166 -0.11 -2.43 5.79
C ALA A 166 -1.37 -2.88 6.56
N TYR A 167 -1.36 -4.09 7.12
CA TYR A 167 -2.45 -4.59 7.97
C TYR A 167 -2.58 -3.81 9.27
N GLN A 168 -1.45 -3.50 9.94
CA GLN A 168 -1.46 -2.65 11.14
C GLN A 168 -2.03 -1.26 10.83
N ARG A 169 -1.67 -0.68 9.68
CA ARG A 169 -2.20 0.60 9.22
C ARG A 169 -3.69 0.55 8.89
N TYR A 170 -4.13 -0.53 8.25
CA TYR A 170 -5.55 -0.79 8.00
C TYR A 170 -6.33 -0.84 9.32
N LYS A 171 -5.85 -1.65 10.28
CA LYS A 171 -6.48 -1.79 11.59
C LYS A 171 -6.56 -0.45 12.32
N ALA A 172 -5.48 0.31 12.35
CA ALA A 172 -5.48 1.65 12.97
C ALA A 172 -6.52 2.60 12.35
N GLY A 173 -6.76 2.53 11.04
CA GLY A 173 -7.81 3.32 10.39
C GLY A 173 -9.24 2.84 10.69
N VAL A 174 -9.43 1.53 10.84
CA VAL A 174 -10.73 0.96 11.26
C VAL A 174 -11.04 1.33 12.71
N ASP A 175 -10.06 1.21 13.60
CA ASP A 175 -10.20 1.55 15.02
C ASP A 175 -10.55 3.04 15.21
N ASP A 176 -9.89 3.95 14.47
CA ASP A 176 -10.21 5.39 14.46
C ASP A 176 -11.63 5.65 13.93
N PHE A 177 -12.07 4.95 12.88
CA PHE A 177 -13.44 5.08 12.39
C PHE A 177 -14.48 4.64 13.43
N ILE A 178 -14.23 3.53 14.13
CA ILE A 178 -15.13 3.02 15.18
C ILE A 178 -15.22 4.03 16.33
N GLN A 179 -14.10 4.58 16.80
CA GLN A 179 -14.07 5.56 17.89
C GLN A 179 -14.82 6.85 17.54
N ASN A 180 -14.74 7.32 16.30
CA ASN A 180 -15.43 8.54 15.86
C ASN A 180 -16.92 8.32 15.53
N TYR A 181 -17.35 7.08 15.28
CA TYR A 181 -18.75 6.74 14.97
C TYR A 181 -19.56 6.35 16.24
N VAL A 182 -18.89 5.83 17.27
CA VAL A 182 -19.53 5.59 18.58
C VAL A 182 -19.62 6.92 19.32
N ASP A 183 -20.84 7.47 19.40
CA ASP A 183 -21.12 8.69 20.19
C ASP A 183 -20.68 8.48 21.65
N PRO A 184 -19.80 9.33 22.22
CA PRO A 184 -19.36 9.23 23.62
C PRO A 184 -20.49 9.43 24.65
N THR A 185 -21.72 9.75 24.23
CA THR A 185 -22.82 10.17 25.11
C THR A 185 -23.58 9.05 25.84
N LEU A 186 -23.24 7.77 25.68
CA LEU A 186 -23.71 6.75 26.62
C LEU A 186 -22.84 6.74 27.89
N ASP A 187 -22.96 7.81 28.66
CA ASP A 187 -22.66 7.76 30.08
C ASP A 187 -23.71 6.83 30.74
N PRO A 188 -23.32 5.71 31.39
CA PRO A 188 -24.28 4.78 32.00
C PRO A 188 -25.09 5.41 33.14
N SER A 189 -24.78 6.65 33.53
CA SER A 189 -25.43 7.42 34.59
C SER A 189 -26.79 8.00 34.23
N THR A 190 -27.25 7.92 32.96
CA THR A 190 -28.56 8.48 32.53
C THR A 190 -29.60 7.43 32.12
N ALA A 191 -29.35 6.14 32.37
CA ALA A 191 -30.38 5.12 32.20
C ALA A 191 -31.47 5.28 33.28
N TYR A 192 -32.70 5.53 32.82
CA TYR A 192 -33.96 5.67 33.57
C TYR A 192 -34.33 7.08 34.07
N ALA A 193 -34.65 7.98 33.14
CA ALA A 193 -35.75 8.92 33.34
C ALA A 193 -36.88 8.59 32.35
N SER A 194 -37.87 7.81 32.80
CA SER A 194 -39.17 7.72 32.12
C SER A 194 -39.85 9.09 32.19
N TYR A 195 -39.95 9.80 31.06
CA TYR A 195 -40.78 10.98 30.94
C TYR A 195 -42.09 10.64 30.23
N PRO A 196 -43.25 11.06 30.76
CA PRO A 196 -44.45 11.23 29.95
C PRO A 196 -44.45 12.64 29.33
N GLY A 197 -44.43 12.68 27.99
CA GLY A 197 -45.04 13.69 27.10
C GLY A 197 -44.67 15.18 27.25
N ALA A 198 -43.94 15.72 26.27
CA ALA A 198 -44.06 17.11 25.81
C ALA A 198 -43.58 17.23 24.34
N PRO A 199 -44.15 18.13 23.53
CA PRO A 199 -44.11 18.05 22.07
C PRO A 199 -42.76 18.48 21.47
N VAL A 200 -42.53 17.90 20.30
CA VAL A 200 -41.35 18.04 19.44
C VAL A 200 -41.23 19.48 18.93
N ASP A 201 -40.15 20.19 19.29
CA ASP A 201 -39.63 21.30 18.49
C ASP A 201 -38.27 20.91 17.94
N SER A 202 -38.31 20.52 16.66
CA SER A 202 -37.19 20.17 15.81
C SER A 202 -36.32 21.40 15.50
N TYR A 203 -35.18 21.52 16.18
CA TYR A 203 -34.06 22.36 15.74
C TYR A 203 -32.89 21.49 15.31
N GLN A 204 -33.02 20.85 14.14
CA GLN A 204 -31.87 20.46 13.33
C GLN A 204 -31.65 21.56 12.30
N GLN A 205 -30.61 22.38 12.48
CA GLN A 205 -30.15 23.31 11.46
C GLN A 205 -28.92 22.72 10.76
N PRO A 206 -28.99 22.40 9.45
CA PRO A 206 -27.81 22.06 8.67
C PRO A 206 -27.06 23.33 8.24
N PRO A 207 -25.71 23.31 8.15
CA PRO A 207 -24.96 24.45 7.66
C PRO A 207 -24.95 24.37 6.14
N PHE A 208 -25.56 25.32 5.44
CA PHE A 208 -25.16 25.86 4.13
C PHE A 208 -26.34 26.70 3.61
N THR A 209 -26.18 28.02 3.55
CA THR A 209 -26.87 28.84 2.54
C THR A 209 -25.99 30.04 2.19
N GLN A 210 -25.67 30.11 0.90
CA GLN A 210 -25.02 31.22 0.21
C GLN A 210 -26.05 32.34 -0.05
N ASN A 211 -25.57 33.58 0.07
CA ASN A 211 -25.94 34.80 -0.67
C ASN A 211 -27.41 35.26 -0.69
N ALA A 212 -27.66 36.47 -0.18
CA ALA A 212 -28.07 37.63 -1.01
C ALA A 212 -28.29 38.86 -0.12
N GLU A 213 -27.81 40.01 -0.61
CA GLU A 213 -28.10 41.36 -0.10
C GLU A 213 -29.60 41.60 0.09
N THR A 214 -29.97 42.32 1.14
CA THR A 214 -31.01 43.35 1.06
C THR A 214 -30.94 44.32 2.24
N THR A 215 -30.57 45.53 1.87
CA THR A 215 -30.82 46.83 2.49
C THR A 215 -32.30 47.02 2.86
N GLU A 216 -32.49 47.94 3.81
CA GLU A 216 -33.72 48.71 4.10
C GLU A 216 -34.62 48.22 5.24
N GLY A 217 -34.49 48.95 6.36
CA GLY A 217 -35.40 48.89 7.50
C GLY A 217 -36.74 49.51 7.15
N TYR A 218 -37.80 48.79 7.47
CA TYR A 218 -39.17 49.28 7.38
C TYR A 218 -39.61 49.80 8.75
N GLN A 219 -40.02 51.07 8.81
CA GLN A 219 -40.69 51.65 9.98
C GLN A 219 -42.10 52.10 9.58
N PRO A 220 -43.16 51.60 10.24
CA PRO A 220 -44.54 51.95 9.90
C PRO A 220 -44.92 53.36 10.41
N PRO A 221 -45.88 54.05 9.75
CA PRO A 221 -46.22 55.42 10.07
C PRO A 221 -47.08 55.52 11.35
N PRO A 222 -46.93 56.59 12.15
CA PRO A 222 -47.79 56.83 13.31
C PRO A 222 -49.18 57.31 12.86
N VAL A 223 -50.19 56.79 13.54
CA VAL A 223 -51.57 57.26 13.42
C VAL A 223 -51.74 58.45 14.37
N TYR A 224 -51.89 59.65 13.80
CA TYR A 224 -52.87 60.72 14.09
C TYR A 224 -52.41 62.04 13.45
#